data_AF-A0A529HKD8-F1
#
_entry.id   AF-A0A529HKD8-F1
#
_cell.length_a   1.000
_cell.length_b   1.000
_cell.length_c   1.000
_cell.angle_alpha   90.00
_cell.angle_beta   90.00
_cell.angle_gamma   90.00
#
_symmetry.space_group_name_H-M   'P 1'
#
loop_
_entity.id
_entity.type
_entity.pdbx_description
1 polymer ?
#
loop_
_entity_poly.entity_id
_entity_poly.type
_entity_poly.pdbx_seq_one_letter_code
_entity_poly.pdbx_strand_id
1 'polypeptide(L)'
;MRLEAAAFSELAENTKDDPGFRVPAVDWERTGRDVITMEWIDGVKMNDLTGLAAAGHDLKAIAANLVQSFLRHTLRDGFFHADMHPGNLFVEPDGTIVAVDLG
;
A
#
# COMPACT_ATOMS: atom_id res chain seq x y z
N MET A 1 -17.69 3.22 -4.89
CA MET A 1 -16.31 2.92 -5.33
C MET A 1 -15.57 4.08 -5.99
N ARG A 2 -16.22 5.05 -6.65
CA ARG A 2 -15.49 6.22 -7.22
C ARG A 2 -14.80 7.13 -6.19
N LEU A 3 -15.34 7.24 -4.98
CA LEU A 3 -14.72 7.99 -3.88
C LEU A 3 -13.42 7.32 -3.41
N GLU A 4 -13.41 6.00 -3.30
CA GLU A 4 -12.25 5.20 -2.92
C GLU A 4 -11.18 5.20 -4.03
N ALA A 5 -11.57 5.11 -5.30
CA ALA A 5 -10.65 5.31 -6.43
C ALA A 5 -10.00 6.71 -6.44
N ALA A 6 -10.73 7.75 -6.04
CA ALA A 6 -10.18 9.09 -5.88
C ALA A 6 -9.21 9.16 -4.69
N ALA A 7 -9.53 8.51 -3.57
CA ALA A 7 -8.64 8.38 -2.42
C ALA A 7 -7.32 7.66 -2.78
N PHE A 8 -7.39 6.61 -3.61
CA PHE A 8 -6.19 5.95 -4.15
C PHE A 8 -5.33 6.89 -4.98
N SER A 9 -5.94 7.72 -5.82
CA SER A 9 -5.17 8.66 -6.65
C SER A 9 -4.57 9.80 -5.83
N GLU A 10 -5.28 10.29 -4.81
CA GLU A 10 -4.74 11.28 -3.88
C GLU A 10 -3.57 10.70 -3.06
N LEU A 11 -3.72 9.48 -2.55
CA LEU A 11 -2.65 8.82 -1.81
C LEU A 11 -1.44 8.48 -2.70
N ALA A 12 -1.68 8.10 -3.96
CA ALA A 12 -0.63 7.88 -4.95
C ALA A 12 0.22 9.14 -5.16
N GLU A 13 -0.43 10.30 -5.33
CA GLU A 13 0.28 11.57 -5.50
C GLU A 13 1.03 11.99 -4.23
N ASN A 14 0.43 11.80 -3.04
CA ASN A 14 1.06 12.14 -1.77
C ASN A 14 2.28 11.25 -1.44
N THR A 15 2.27 10.00 -1.89
CA THR A 15 3.28 9.00 -1.54
C THR A 15 4.29 8.72 -2.65
N LYS A 16 4.20 9.41 -3.81
CA LYS A 16 5.09 9.18 -4.96
C LYS A 16 6.58 9.30 -4.64
N ASP A 17 6.92 10.17 -3.68
CA ASP A 17 8.29 10.45 -3.27
C ASP A 17 8.65 9.75 -1.94
N ASP A 18 7.74 8.93 -1.38
CA ASP A 18 7.98 8.24 -0.13
C ASP A 18 8.82 6.97 -0.34
N PRO A 19 10.01 6.89 0.27
CA PRO A 19 10.80 5.67 0.19
C PRO A 19 10.09 4.50 0.87
N GLY A 20 10.00 3.39 0.15
CA GLY A 20 9.53 2.09 0.65
C GLY A 20 8.02 1.98 0.84
N PHE A 21 7.22 2.90 0.30
CA PHE A 21 5.77 2.81 0.33
C PHE A 21 5.16 3.32 -0.98
N ARG A 22 4.12 2.64 -1.47
CA ARG A 22 3.30 3.11 -2.58
C ARG A 22 1.89 2.53 -2.52
N VAL A 23 1.04 3.00 -3.43
CA VAL A 23 -0.27 2.41 -3.70
C VAL A 23 -0.40 2.01 -5.17
N PRO A 24 -1.25 1.02 -5.51
CA PRO A 24 -1.51 0.62 -6.88
C PRO A 24 -2.05 1.77 -7.74
N ALA A 25 -1.62 1.82 -9.01
CA ALA A 25 -2.26 2.72 -9.96
C ALA A 25 -3.71 2.27 -10.25
N VAL A 26 -4.65 3.21 -10.28
CA VAL A 26 -6.05 2.91 -10.64
C VAL A 26 -6.20 2.86 -12.15
N ASP A 27 -6.78 1.77 -12.67
CA ASP A 27 -7.26 1.69 -14.05
C ASP A 27 -8.64 2.35 -14.13
N TRP A 28 -8.66 3.62 -14.51
CA TRP A 28 -9.86 4.43 -14.62
C TRP A 28 -10.79 3.99 -15.76
N GLU A 29 -10.27 3.37 -16.81
CA GLU A 29 -11.06 2.89 -17.94
C GLU A 29 -11.90 1.66 -17.57
N ARG A 30 -11.40 0.86 -16.62
CA ARG A 30 -12.04 -0.36 -16.12
C ARG A 30 -12.65 -0.22 -14.72
N THR A 31 -12.62 0.98 -14.14
CA THR A 31 -13.26 1.28 -12.85
C THR A 31 -14.70 1.78 -13.04
N GLY A 32 -15.64 1.15 -12.35
CA GLY A 32 -17.08 1.39 -12.46
C GLY A 32 -17.71 1.99 -11.20
N ARG A 33 -19.03 1.89 -11.09
CA ARG A 33 -19.76 2.31 -9.88
C ARG A 33 -19.47 1.39 -8.69
N ASP A 34 -19.41 0.08 -8.96
CA ASP A 34 -19.40 -0.99 -7.96
C ASP A 34 -18.11 -1.84 -8.01
N VAL A 35 -17.17 -1.51 -8.90
CA VAL A 35 -15.91 -2.25 -9.10
C VAL A 35 -14.77 -1.24 -9.27
N ILE A 36 -13.64 -1.48 -8.59
CA ILE A 36 -12.37 -0.78 -8.80
C ILE A 36 -11.42 -1.75 -9.49
N THR A 37 -10.78 -1.30 -10.56
CA THR A 37 -9.69 -2.03 -11.21
C THR A 37 -8.40 -1.28 -10.93
N MET A 38 -7.38 -1.99 -10.46
CA MET A 38 -6.09 -1.41 -10.10
C MET A 38 -4.94 -2.27 -10.62
N GLU A 39 -3.74 -1.72 -10.57
CA GLU A 39 -2.50 -2.41 -10.90
C GLU A 39 -2.37 -3.73 -10.12
N TRP A 40 -1.89 -4.76 -10.82
CA TRP A 40 -1.57 -6.03 -10.20
C TRP A 40 -0.25 -5.94 -9.43
N ILE A 41 -0.26 -6.34 -8.16
CA ILE A 41 0.94 -6.33 -7.31
C ILE A 41 1.50 -7.75 -7.19
N ASP A 42 2.72 -7.93 -7.70
CA ASP A 42 3.47 -9.18 -7.54
C ASP A 42 4.28 -9.13 -6.24
N GLY A 43 3.60 -9.36 -5.12
CA GLY A 43 4.16 -9.27 -3.78
C GLY A 43 3.63 -10.32 -2.82
N VAL A 44 4.35 -10.50 -1.71
CA VAL A 44 3.93 -11.38 -0.62
C VAL A 44 3.02 -10.61 0.33
N LYS A 45 1.93 -11.23 0.78
CA LYS A 45 1.04 -10.60 1.77
C LYS A 45 1.80 -10.32 3.06
N MET A 46 1.60 -9.13 3.62
CA MET A 46 2.26 -8.70 4.86
C MET A 46 1.94 -9.62 6.06
N ASN A 47 0.78 -10.29 6.05
CA ASN A 47 0.41 -11.27 7.07
C ASN A 47 1.04 -12.66 6.90
N ASP A 48 1.70 -12.95 5.77
CA ASP A 48 2.43 -14.19 5.53
C ASP A 48 3.90 -14.06 5.92
N LEU A 49 4.16 -14.10 7.23
CA LEU A 49 5.51 -13.97 7.78
C LEU A 49 6.46 -15.09 7.28
N THR A 50 5.92 -16.29 7.02
CA THR A 50 6.70 -17.41 6.51
C THR A 50 7.10 -17.19 5.06
N GLY A 51 6.15 -16.74 4.21
CA GLY A 51 6.42 -16.36 2.82
C GLY A 51 7.42 -15.21 2.73
N LEU A 52 7.28 -14.20 3.58
CA LEU A 52 8.21 -13.05 3.61
C LEU A 52 9.63 -13.49 3.99
N ALA A 53 9.77 -14.32 5.02
CA ALA A 53 11.07 -14.84 5.43
C ALA A 53 11.68 -15.75 4.35
N ALA A 54 10.86 -16.57 3.67
CA ALA A 54 11.30 -17.44 2.58
C ALA A 54 11.73 -16.64 1.33
N ALA A 55 11.10 -15.50 1.06
CA ALA A 55 11.48 -14.56 0.01
C ALA A 55 12.76 -13.76 0.36
N GLY A 56 13.31 -13.93 1.57
CA GLY A 56 14.54 -13.28 2.01
C GLY A 56 14.35 -11.85 2.54
N HIS A 57 13.12 -11.46 2.87
CA HIS A 57 12.86 -10.14 3.43
C HIS A 57 13.33 -10.03 4.88
N ASP A 58 13.86 -8.86 5.24
CA ASP A 58 14.10 -8.48 6.63
C ASP A 58 12.80 -7.96 7.26
N LEU A 59 12.13 -8.82 8.04
CA LEU A 59 10.90 -8.48 8.75
C LEU A 59 11.04 -7.27 9.68
N LYS A 60 12.22 -7.03 10.25
CA LYS A 60 12.45 -5.87 11.13
C LYS A 60 12.55 -4.60 10.31
N ALA A 61 13.22 -4.64 9.16
CA ALA A 61 13.28 -3.51 8.24
C ALA A 61 11.89 -3.16 7.71
N ILE A 62 11.08 -4.15 7.33
CA ILE A 62 9.70 -3.90 6.87
C ILE A 62 8.86 -3.28 7.99
N ALA A 63 8.93 -3.81 9.21
CA ALA A 63 8.19 -3.25 10.33
C ALA A 63 8.61 -1.79 10.62
N ALA A 64 9.91 -1.48 10.55
CA ALA A 64 10.41 -0.13 10.71
C ALA A 64 9.89 0.81 9.60
N ASN A 65 9.94 0.36 8.34
CA ASN A 65 9.41 1.11 7.20
C ASN A 65 7.91 1.37 7.34
N LEU A 66 7.13 0.36 7.75
CA LEU A 66 5.69 0.50 7.96
C LEU A 66 5.36 1.60 8.97
N VAL A 67 6.02 1.57 10.13
CA VAL A 67 5.81 2.58 11.19
C VAL A 67 6.26 3.97 10.72
N GLN A 68 7.37 4.07 10.01
CA GLN A 68 7.85 5.35 9.49
C GLN A 68 6.93 5.94 8.43
N SER A 69 6.43 5.12 7.49
CA SER A 69 5.48 5.57 6.47
C SER A 69 4.16 5.99 7.09
N PHE A 70 3.65 5.23 8.07
CA PHE A 70 2.45 5.62 8.82
C PHE A 70 2.60 6.99 9.52
N LEU A 71 3.72 7.20 10.22
CA LEU A 71 4.01 8.48 10.87
C LEU A 71 4.16 9.62 9.85
N ARG A 72 4.82 9.37 8.70
CA ARG A 72 4.94 10.36 7.62
C ARG A 72 3.57 10.76 7.09
N HIS A 73 2.73 9.82 6.69
CA HIS A 73 1.41 10.14 6.12
C HIS A 73 0.53 10.86 7.14
N THR A 74 0.55 10.41 8.41
CA THR A 74 -0.27 11.00 9.48
C THR A 74 0.16 12.44 9.80
N LEU A 75 1.47 12.68 9.92
CA LEU A 75 2.01 13.97 10.39
C LEU A 75 2.23 14.98 9.25
N ARG A 76 2.64 14.53 8.07
CA ARG A 76 2.93 15.39 6.91
C ARG A 76 1.65 15.73 6.13
N ASP A 77 0.87 14.71 5.81
CA ASP A 77 -0.20 14.83 4.81
C ASP A 77 -1.58 15.02 5.46
N GLY A 78 -1.72 14.64 6.74
CA GLY A 78 -3.02 14.63 7.41
C GLY A 78 -4.04 13.67 6.77
N PHE A 79 -3.57 12.86 5.82
CA PHE A 79 -4.32 11.90 5.04
C PHE A 79 -3.56 10.57 5.10
N PHE A 80 -4.17 9.56 5.70
CA PHE A 80 -3.55 8.27 5.93
C PHE A 80 -4.58 7.15 5.80
N HIS A 81 -4.12 5.97 5.44
CA HIS A 81 -4.97 4.79 5.46
C HIS A 81 -5.29 4.45 6.93
N ALA A 82 -6.54 4.67 7.33
CA ALA A 82 -6.99 4.49 8.71
C ALA A 82 -6.95 3.02 9.17
N ASP A 83 -6.98 2.07 8.23
CA ASP A 83 -6.92 0.64 8.48
C ASP A 83 -5.74 -0.04 7.78
N MET A 84 -4.51 0.20 8.28
CA MET A 84 -3.30 -0.51 7.82
C MET A 84 -3.28 -1.99 8.27
N HIS A 85 -4.40 -2.70 8.11
CA HIS A 85 -4.48 -4.11 8.42
C HIS A 85 -3.47 -4.89 7.55
N PRO A 86 -2.67 -5.80 8.12
CA PRO A 86 -1.69 -6.58 7.35
C PRO A 86 -2.30 -7.42 6.22
N GLY A 87 -3.62 -7.64 6.22
CA GLY A 87 -4.32 -8.31 5.12
C GLY A 87 -4.42 -7.48 3.83
N ASN A 88 -4.28 -6.16 3.94
CA ASN A 88 -4.42 -5.20 2.84
C ASN A 88 -3.07 -4.63 2.37
N LEU A 89 -1.97 -5.17 2.91
CA LEU A 89 -0.62 -4.77 2.61
C LEU A 89 0.12 -5.92 1.91
N PHE A 90 0.86 -5.57 0.87
CA PHE A 90 1.76 -6.46 0.15
C PHE A 90 3.18 -5.93 0.26
N VAL A 91 4.15 -6.83 0.15
CA VAL A 91 5.57 -6.52 0.11
C VAL A 91 6.12 -6.98 -1.24
N GLU A 92 6.61 -6.03 -2.02
CA GLU A 92 7.29 -6.30 -3.29
C GLU A 92 8.69 -6.89 -3.04
N PRO A 93 9.31 -7.56 -4.04
CA PRO A 93 10.61 -8.22 -3.89
C PRO A 93 11.75 -7.31 -3.39
N ASP A 94 11.66 -6.00 -3.65
CA ASP A 94 12.62 -4.99 -3.20
C ASP A 94 12.38 -4.51 -1.75
N GLY A 95 11.31 -4.99 -1.10
CA GLY A 95 10.90 -4.60 0.25
C GLY A 95 9.94 -3.41 0.30
N THR A 96 9.47 -2.92 -0.84
CA THR A 96 8.47 -1.85 -0.92
C THR A 96 7.12 -2.34 -0.40
N ILE A 97 6.48 -1.54 0.46
CA ILE A 97 5.16 -1.84 1.02
C ILE A 97 4.10 -1.24 0.10
N VAL A 98 3.14 -2.05 -0.32
CA VAL A 98 2.04 -1.63 -1.18
C VAL A 98 0.71 -1.79 -0.45
N ALA A 99 -0.03 -0.70 -0.28
CA ALA A 99 -1.37 -0.74 0.29
C ALA A 99 -2.43 -0.84 -0.80
N VAL A 100 -3.22 -1.91 -0.80
CA VAL A 100 -4.19 -2.23 -1.89
C VAL A 100 -5.65 -2.03 -1.50
N ASP A 101 -5.90 -1.57 -0.28
CA ASP A 101 -7.22 -1.19 0.23
C ASP A 101 -7.11 0.23 0.80
N LEU A 102 -8.22 0.99 0.81
CA LEU A 102 -8.35 2.31 1.44
C LEU A 102 -9.74 2.51 2.07
N GLY A 103 -10.43 1.42 2.40
CA GLY A 103 -11.78 1.41 2.98
C GLY A 103 -11.96 2.23 4.26
#